data_AF-A0A6N3FX86-F1
#
_entry.id   AF-A0A6N3FX86-F1
#
_cell.length_a   1.000
_cell.length_b   1.000
_cell.length_c   1.000
_cell.angle_alpha   90.00
_cell.angle_beta   90.00
_cell.angle_gamma   90.00
#
_symmetry.space_group_name_H-M   'P 1'
#
loop_
_entity.id
_entity.type
_entity.pdbx_description
1 polymer ?
#
loop_
_entity_poly.entity_id
_entity_poly.type
_entity_poly.pdbx_seq_one_letter_code
_entity_poly.pdbx_strand_id
1 'polypeptide(L)'
;MICLTDMWKASGKSDAESPYHYLRNKQTKEFLAELEKNHESVVFTARGVHGGTYGGKFVAYDYAAWLNPGFKYAAYKVLDDYFTGELHYRNSLSAQLNMKCHEFDQKKDMASFCGQGLAAWRYTKPVLVAEINTLANQLQITIPGLPG
;
A
#
# COMPACT_ATOMS: atom_id res chain seq x y z
N MET A 1 3.41 0.59 -22.43
CA MET A 1 2.47 -0.14 -23.31
C MET A 1 2.23 -1.52 -22.71
N ILE A 2 1.03 -2.08 -22.86
CA ILE A 2 0.60 -3.36 -22.30
C ILE A 2 0.43 -4.36 -23.45
N CYS A 3 0.89 -5.60 -23.28
CA CYS A 3 0.79 -6.64 -24.31
C CYS A 3 -0.60 -7.31 -24.28
N LEU A 4 -1.44 -7.00 -25.28
CA LEU A 4 -2.76 -7.62 -25.44
C LEU A 4 -2.63 -9.12 -25.75
N THR A 5 -1.58 -9.50 -26.48
CA THR A 5 -1.32 -10.91 -26.78
C THR A 5 -1.07 -11.73 -25.52
N ASP A 6 -0.42 -11.17 -24.50
CA ASP A 6 -0.20 -11.90 -23.24
C ASP A 6 -1.47 -11.97 -22.40
N MET A 7 -2.31 -10.93 -22.43
CA MET A 7 -3.64 -10.96 -21.80
C MET A 7 -4.52 -12.05 -22.40
N TRP A 8 -4.54 -12.15 -23.72
CA TRP A 8 -5.22 -13.21 -24.46
C TRP A 8 -4.69 -14.61 -24.12
N LYS A 9 -3.36 -14.74 -24.00
CA LYS A 9 -2.75 -16.00 -23.59
C LYS A 9 -3.14 -16.43 -22.18
N ALA A 10 -3.27 -15.47 -21.28
CA ALA A 10 -3.70 -15.69 -19.90
C ALA A 10 -5.20 -15.98 -19.78
N SER A 11 -6.03 -15.44 -20.68
CA SER A 11 -7.49 -15.64 -20.66
C SER A 11 -7.96 -16.99 -21.21
N GLY A 12 -7.06 -17.79 -21.80
CA GLY A 12 -7.38 -19.13 -22.32
C GLY A 12 -7.15 -19.32 -23.83
N LYS A 13 -6.60 -18.32 -24.54
CA LYS A 13 -6.17 -18.43 -25.95
C LYS A 13 -7.29 -18.81 -26.94
N SER A 14 -8.52 -18.37 -26.72
CA SER A 14 -9.58 -18.61 -27.70
C SER A 14 -9.35 -17.79 -28.98
N ASP A 15 -9.40 -18.41 -30.16
CA ASP A 15 -9.01 -17.72 -31.40
C ASP A 15 -9.90 -16.51 -31.71
N ALA A 16 -11.20 -16.64 -31.47
CA ALA A 16 -12.21 -15.60 -31.66
C ALA A 16 -11.95 -14.35 -30.80
N GLU A 17 -11.30 -14.51 -29.65
CA GLU A 17 -10.99 -13.42 -28.72
C GLU A 17 -9.55 -12.91 -28.88
N SER A 18 -8.83 -13.32 -29.91
CA SER A 18 -7.47 -12.83 -30.13
C SER A 18 -7.45 -11.31 -30.41
N PRO A 19 -6.31 -10.63 -30.13
CA PRO A 19 -6.19 -9.19 -30.39
C PRO A 19 -6.45 -8.81 -31.85
N TYR A 20 -6.23 -9.75 -32.78
CA TYR A 20 -6.50 -9.59 -34.21
C TYR A 20 -7.99 -9.39 -34.52
N HIS A 21 -8.88 -10.13 -33.84
CA HIS A 21 -10.33 -10.00 -34.01
C HIS A 21 -10.87 -8.77 -33.29
N TYR A 22 -10.37 -8.51 -32.09
CA TYR A 22 -10.69 -7.31 -31.32
C TYR A 22 -10.49 -6.02 -32.13
N LEU A 23 -9.29 -5.83 -32.70
CA LEU A 23 -8.99 -4.62 -33.49
C LEU A 23 -9.82 -4.47 -34.78
N ARG A 24 -10.49 -5.55 -35.22
CA ARG A 24 -11.39 -5.52 -36.39
C ARG A 24 -12.83 -5.21 -36.04
N ASN A 25 -13.22 -5.38 -34.77
CA ASN A 25 -14.57 -5.11 -34.32
C ASN A 25 -14.91 -3.63 -34.57
N LYS A 26 -16.14 -3.39 -35.04
CA LYS A 26 -16.64 -2.05 -35.35
C LYS A 26 -16.58 -1.14 -34.12
N GLN A 27 -17.07 -1.63 -32.97
CA GLN A 27 -17.10 -0.85 -31.72
C GLN A 27 -15.68 -0.47 -31.26
N THR A 28 -14.73 -1.40 -31.34
CA THR A 28 -13.33 -1.15 -30.96
C THR A 28 -12.67 -0.11 -31.87
N LYS A 29 -12.97 -0.12 -33.19
CA LYS A 29 -12.46 0.91 -34.10
C LYS A 29 -12.99 2.30 -33.77
N GLU A 30 -14.28 2.39 -33.45
CA GLU A 30 -14.90 3.66 -33.02
C GLU A 30 -14.26 4.16 -31.71
N PHE A 31 -14.05 3.27 -30.74
CA PHE A 31 -13.36 3.59 -29.49
C PHE A 31 -11.91 4.06 -29.72
N LEU A 32 -11.14 3.36 -30.56
CA LEU A 32 -9.78 3.77 -30.90
C LEU A 32 -9.74 5.15 -31.56
N ALA A 33 -10.69 5.45 -32.44
CA ALA A 33 -10.80 6.76 -33.07
C ALA A 33 -11.12 7.88 -32.05
N GLU A 34 -11.87 7.59 -30.98
CA GLU A 34 -12.07 8.53 -29.88
C GLU A 34 -10.79 8.76 -29.07
N LEU A 35 -10.05 7.70 -28.78
CA LEU A 35 -8.75 7.80 -28.11
C LEU A 35 -7.71 8.57 -28.94
N GLU A 36 -7.75 8.43 -30.28
CA GLU A 36 -6.86 9.17 -31.19
C GLU A 36 -7.09 10.69 -31.09
N LYS A 37 -8.35 11.12 -30.97
CA LYS A 37 -8.70 12.54 -30.80
C LYS A 37 -8.13 13.15 -29.51
N ASN A 38 -7.99 12.34 -28.46
CA ASN A 38 -7.43 12.76 -27.18
C ASN A 38 -5.92 12.52 -27.06
N HIS A 39 -5.25 12.07 -28.14
CA HIS A 39 -3.83 11.66 -28.15
C HIS A 39 -3.49 10.51 -27.17
N GLU A 40 -4.47 9.66 -26.87
CA GLU A 40 -4.34 8.52 -25.94
C GLU A 40 -4.28 7.17 -26.66
N SER A 41 -4.59 7.14 -27.96
CA SER A 41 -4.51 5.93 -28.78
C SER A 41 -3.07 5.58 -29.08
N VAL A 42 -2.61 4.48 -28.47
CA VAL A 42 -1.35 3.84 -28.81
C VAL A 42 -1.64 2.37 -29.03
N VAL A 43 -1.69 1.95 -30.29
CA VAL A 43 -1.72 0.54 -30.66
C VAL A 43 -0.54 0.25 -31.57
N PHE A 44 0.26 -0.74 -31.19
CA PHE A 44 1.46 -1.13 -31.92
C PHE A 44 1.45 -2.65 -32.10
N THR A 45 1.75 -3.12 -33.31
CA THR A 45 1.86 -4.55 -33.57
C THR A 45 3.26 -4.86 -34.09
N ALA A 46 4.00 -5.70 -33.36
CA ALA A 46 5.29 -6.23 -33.78
C ALA A 46 5.15 -7.67 -34.28
N ARG A 47 5.88 -8.01 -35.34
CA ARG A 47 6.01 -9.40 -35.84
C ARG A 47 7.32 -10.02 -35.34
N GLY A 48 7.35 -11.34 -35.19
CA GLY A 48 8.55 -12.10 -34.80
C GLY A 48 8.37 -12.93 -33.53
N VAL A 49 9.46 -13.53 -33.03
CA VAL A 49 9.46 -14.43 -31.85
C VAL A 49 8.99 -13.72 -30.57
N HIS A 50 9.28 -12.42 -30.45
CA HIS A 50 8.75 -11.53 -29.39
C HIS A 50 7.64 -10.60 -29.90
N GLY A 51 7.02 -10.97 -31.02
CA GLY A 51 5.94 -10.23 -31.64
C GLY A 51 4.65 -10.32 -30.82
N GLY A 52 3.83 -9.28 -30.92
CA GLY A 52 2.58 -9.14 -30.20
C GLY A 52 1.88 -7.84 -30.54
N THR A 53 0.62 -7.74 -30.12
CA THR A 53 -0.17 -6.51 -30.18
C THR A 53 -0.08 -5.83 -28.83
N TYR A 54 0.30 -4.57 -28.83
CA TYR A 54 0.51 -3.76 -27.65
C TYR A 54 -0.41 -2.55 -27.68
N GLY A 55 -1.03 -2.25 -26.54
CA GLY A 55 -1.96 -1.14 -26.36
C GLY A 55 -1.51 -0.15 -25.30
N GLY A 56 -2.05 1.07 -25.38
CA GLY A 56 -2.11 2.01 -24.26
C GLY A 56 -3.01 1.48 -23.14
N LYS A 57 -3.06 2.20 -22.00
CA LYS A 57 -3.81 1.77 -20.81
C LYS A 57 -5.30 1.54 -21.10
N PHE A 58 -5.95 2.49 -21.76
CA PHE A 58 -7.38 2.40 -22.07
C PHE A 58 -7.70 1.29 -23.07
N VAL A 59 -6.84 1.08 -24.07
CA VAL A 59 -6.99 -0.04 -25.02
C VAL A 59 -6.88 -1.38 -24.30
N ALA A 60 -5.98 -1.50 -23.32
CA ALA A 60 -5.85 -2.71 -22.52
C ALA A 60 -7.06 -2.93 -21.60
N TYR A 61 -7.62 -1.88 -21.02
CA TYR A 61 -8.82 -2.00 -20.18
C TYR A 61 -10.05 -2.43 -20.98
N ASP A 62 -10.27 -1.82 -22.16
CA ASP A 62 -11.37 -2.22 -23.05
C ASP A 62 -11.19 -3.67 -23.52
N TYR A 63 -9.96 -4.06 -23.89
CA TYR A 63 -9.66 -5.43 -24.26
C TYR A 63 -9.88 -6.42 -23.11
N ALA A 64 -9.46 -6.09 -21.88
CA ALA A 64 -9.73 -6.91 -20.70
C ALA A 64 -11.23 -7.08 -20.44
N ALA A 65 -12.01 -6.01 -20.59
CA ALA A 65 -13.45 -6.02 -20.44
C ALA A 65 -14.15 -6.82 -21.54
N TRP A 66 -13.57 -6.85 -22.74
CA TRP A 66 -14.04 -7.69 -23.83
C TRP A 66 -13.76 -9.18 -23.59
N LEU A 67 -12.57 -9.51 -23.07
CA LEU A 67 -12.16 -10.88 -22.76
C LEU A 67 -12.90 -11.49 -21.56
N ASN A 68 -13.22 -10.70 -20.55
CA ASN A 68 -13.77 -11.22 -19.29
C ASN A 68 -14.97 -10.37 -18.83
N PRO A 69 -16.20 -10.92 -18.91
CA PRO A 69 -17.41 -10.25 -18.43
C PRO A 69 -17.36 -9.90 -16.94
N GLY A 70 -16.70 -10.72 -16.12
CA GLY A 70 -16.52 -10.46 -14.69
C GLY A 70 -15.61 -9.25 -14.44
N PHE A 71 -14.54 -9.11 -15.21
CA PHE A 71 -13.70 -7.91 -15.17
C PHE A 71 -14.50 -6.67 -15.58
N LYS A 72 -15.30 -6.77 -16.65
CA LYS A 72 -16.18 -5.69 -17.11
C LYS A 72 -17.15 -5.23 -16.02
N TYR A 73 -17.81 -6.18 -15.36
CA TYR A 73 -18.69 -5.88 -14.22
C TYR A 73 -17.93 -5.19 -13.08
N ALA A 74 -16.76 -5.72 -12.69
CA ALA A 74 -15.96 -5.14 -11.62
C ALA A 74 -15.51 -3.71 -11.95
N ALA A 75 -15.10 -3.44 -13.19
CA ALA A 75 -14.74 -2.10 -13.65
C ALA A 75 -15.94 -1.13 -13.55
N TYR A 76 -17.13 -1.56 -13.98
CA TYR A 76 -18.34 -0.77 -13.85
C TYR A 76 -18.75 -0.56 -12.39
N LYS A 77 -18.59 -1.57 -11.53
CA LYS A 77 -18.89 -1.43 -10.11
C LYS A 77 -17.96 -0.45 -9.42
N VAL A 78 -16.66 -0.45 -9.75
CA VAL A 78 -15.71 0.55 -9.24
C VAL A 78 -16.08 1.96 -9.69
N LEU A 79 -16.53 2.11 -10.95
CA LEU A 79 -16.99 3.39 -11.47
C LEU A 79 -18.26 3.88 -10.75
N ASP A 80 -19.22 2.98 -10.52
CA ASP A 80 -20.44 3.23 -9.74
C ASP A 80 -20.12 3.61 -8.28
N ASP A 81 -19.25 2.87 -7.61
CA ASP A 81 -18.76 3.17 -6.25
C ASP A 81 -18.07 4.54 -6.18
N TYR A 82 -17.38 4.94 -7.25
CA TYR A 82 -16.74 6.25 -7.33
C TYR A 82 -17.79 7.37 -7.43
N PHE A 83 -18.77 7.25 -8.32
CA PHE A 83 -19.82 8.26 -8.49
C PHE A 83 -20.79 8.35 -7.32
N THR A 84 -21.05 7.23 -6.63
CA THR A 84 -21.85 7.19 -5.39
C THR A 84 -21.08 7.72 -4.18
N GLY A 85 -19.76 7.93 -4.30
CA GLY A 85 -18.89 8.41 -3.22
C GLY A 85 -18.48 7.33 -2.21
N GLU A 86 -18.97 6.10 -2.35
CA GLU A 86 -18.58 4.96 -1.48
C GLU A 86 -17.06 4.71 -1.53
N LEU A 87 -16.44 4.90 -2.70
CA LEU A 87 -15.00 4.73 -2.86
C LEU A 87 -14.20 5.79 -2.07
N HIS A 88 -14.67 7.04 -2.05
CA HIS A 88 -14.06 8.09 -1.24
C HIS A 88 -14.24 7.84 0.26
N TYR A 89 -15.41 7.36 0.67
CA TYR A 89 -15.68 7.00 2.06
C TYR A 89 -14.77 5.86 2.55
N ARG A 90 -14.61 4.79 1.75
CA ARG A 90 -13.69 3.68 2.06
C ARG A 90 -12.23 4.12 2.14
N ASN A 91 -11.80 5.02 1.26
CA ASN A 91 -10.45 5.58 1.30
C ASN A 91 -10.22 6.42 2.56
N SER A 92 -11.21 7.23 2.97
CA SER A 92 -11.16 7.98 4.23
C SER A 92 -11.05 7.06 5.44
N LEU A 93 -11.86 6.00 5.50
CA LEU A 93 -11.80 5.00 6.57
C LEU A 93 -10.44 4.29 6.63
N SER A 94 -9.88 3.93 5.49
CA SER A 94 -8.54 3.32 5.41
C SER A 94 -7.46 4.26 5.96
N ALA A 95 -7.54 5.56 5.66
CA ALA A 95 -6.62 6.54 6.21
C ALA A 95 -6.77 6.67 7.73
N GLN A 96 -8.00 6.70 8.24
CA GLN A 96 -8.28 6.73 9.68
C GLN A 96 -7.73 5.48 10.38
N LEU A 97 -7.90 4.30 9.78
CA LEU A 97 -7.37 3.05 10.30
C LEU A 97 -5.84 3.09 10.37
N ASN A 98 -5.17 3.50 9.29
CA ASN A 98 -3.70 3.63 9.27
C ASN A 98 -3.19 4.59 10.34
N MET A 99 -3.86 5.73 10.54
CA MET A 99 -3.53 6.67 11.61
C MET A 99 -3.68 6.03 12.99
N LYS A 100 -4.73 5.23 13.22
CA LYS A 100 -4.95 4.56 14.50
C LYS A 100 -3.96 3.43 14.77
N CYS A 101 -3.60 2.65 13.76
CA CYS A 101 -2.53 1.64 13.89
C CYS A 101 -1.21 2.31 14.26
N HIS A 102 -0.85 3.41 13.58
CA HIS A 102 0.35 4.17 13.89
C HIS A 102 0.32 4.75 15.32
N GLU A 103 -0.80 5.33 15.74
CA GLU A 103 -0.98 5.83 17.11
C GLU A 103 -0.80 4.72 18.16
N PHE A 104 -1.34 3.53 17.88
CA PHE A 104 -1.19 2.36 18.74
C PHE A 104 0.28 1.93 18.85
N ASP A 105 0.98 1.80 17.74
CA ASP A 105 2.39 1.40 17.74
C ASP A 105 3.27 2.40 18.48
N GLN A 106 3.07 3.70 18.27
CA GLN A 106 3.78 4.75 19.00
C GLN A 106 3.59 4.62 20.52
N LYS A 107 2.35 4.40 20.97
CA LYS A 107 2.04 4.26 22.40
C LYS A 107 2.62 2.97 22.98
N LYS A 108 2.56 1.88 22.23
CA LYS A 108 3.15 0.58 22.61
C LYS A 108 4.68 0.69 22.75
N ASP A 109 5.33 1.36 21.82
CA ASP A 109 6.78 1.58 21.84
C ASP A 109 7.17 2.48 23.02
N MET A 110 6.42 3.55 23.27
CA MET A 110 6.62 4.42 24.44
C MET A 110 6.45 3.64 25.76
N ALA A 111 5.39 2.84 25.89
CA ALA A 111 5.18 2.01 27.07
C ALA A 111 6.34 1.02 27.28
N SER A 112 6.85 0.43 26.19
CA SER A 112 8.01 -0.47 26.22
C SER A 112 9.28 0.27 26.66
N PHE A 113 9.52 1.48 26.14
CA PHE A 113 10.63 2.33 26.54
C PHE A 113 10.57 2.71 28.03
N CYS A 114 9.40 3.13 28.52
CA CYS A 114 9.19 3.39 29.95
C CYS A 114 9.43 2.13 30.80
N GLY A 115 8.99 0.96 30.34
CA GLY A 115 9.24 -0.33 31.00
C GLY A 115 10.73 -0.67 31.09
N GLN A 116 11.48 -0.46 30.02
CA GLN A 116 12.95 -0.62 30.01
C GLN A 116 13.63 0.36 30.98
N GLY A 117 13.19 1.62 31.01
CA GLY A 117 13.70 2.63 31.94
C GLY A 117 13.46 2.25 33.40
N LEU A 118 12.26 1.79 33.74
CA LEU A 118 11.94 1.29 35.09
C LEU A 118 12.76 0.05 35.46
N ALA A 119 12.93 -0.88 34.52
CA ALA A 119 13.75 -2.06 34.72
C ALA A 119 15.22 -1.69 34.95
N ALA A 120 15.77 -0.75 34.18
CA ALA A 120 17.13 -0.24 34.37
C ALA A 120 17.28 0.44 35.74
N TRP A 121 16.32 1.30 36.12
CA TRP A 121 16.31 1.98 37.42
C TRP A 121 16.29 1.02 38.61
N ARG A 122 15.59 -0.12 38.49
CA ARG A 122 15.57 -1.16 39.53
C ARG A 122 16.98 -1.62 39.94
N TYR A 123 17.92 -1.68 38.99
CA TYR A 123 19.29 -2.11 39.25
C TYR A 123 20.23 -0.97 39.65
N THR A 124 20.08 0.22 39.07
CA THR A 124 20.97 1.36 39.37
C THR A 124 20.64 2.05 40.69
N LYS A 125 19.36 2.08 41.08
CA LYS A 125 18.88 2.69 42.34
C LYS A 125 19.66 2.25 43.59
N PRO A 126 19.78 0.95 43.92
CA PRO A 126 20.43 0.53 45.17
C PRO A 126 21.91 0.93 45.23
N VAL A 127 22.62 0.92 44.09
CA VAL A 127 24.03 1.33 44.01
C VAL A 127 24.18 2.81 44.34
N LEU A 128 23.38 3.66 43.69
CA LEU A 128 23.40 5.11 43.96
C LEU A 128 22.97 5.44 45.39
N VAL A 129 21.96 4.74 45.93
CA VAL A 129 21.54 4.91 47.33
C VAL A 129 22.66 4.51 48.30
N ALA A 130 23.39 3.44 48.02
CA ALA A 130 24.53 3.03 48.83
C ALA A 130 25.64 4.10 48.80
N GLU A 131 26.00 4.61 47.63
CA GLU A 131 26.98 5.71 47.48
C GLU A 131 26.54 6.96 48.25
N ILE A 132 25.28 7.38 48.11
CA ILE A 132 24.71 8.51 48.86
C ILE A 132 24.87 8.30 50.37
N ASN A 133 24.53 7.11 50.88
CA ASN A 133 24.65 6.81 52.30
C ASN A 133 26.11 6.81 52.78
N THR A 134 27.04 6.32 51.97
CA THR A 134 28.47 6.37 52.32
C THR A 134 28.98 7.80 52.44
N LEU A 135 28.63 8.66 51.48
CA LEU A 135 28.99 10.08 51.50
C LEU A 135 28.33 10.81 52.67
N ALA A 136 27.05 10.53 52.94
CA ALA A 136 26.32 11.11 54.06
C ALA A 136 26.98 10.75 55.41
N ASN A 137 27.38 9.48 55.60
CA ASN A 137 28.09 9.04 56.81
C ASN A 137 29.46 9.72 56.97
N GLN A 138 30.20 9.94 55.88
CA GLN A 138 31.50 10.62 55.93
C GLN A 138 31.37 12.11 56.31
N LEU A 139 30.28 12.76 55.89
CA LEU A 139 30.00 14.15 56.22
C LEU A 139 29.43 14.31 57.65
N GLN A 140 28.96 13.24 58.26
CA GLN A 140 28.42 13.27 59.62
C GLN A 140 29.57 13.47 60.62
N ILE A 141 29.62 14.64 61.25
CA ILE A 141 30.58 14.95 62.30
C ILE A 141 30.22 14.13 63.54
N THR A 142 31.01 13.11 63.88
CA THR A 142 30.95 12.49 65.21
C THR A 142 31.56 13.44 66.24
N ILE A 143 30.71 14.07 67.04
CA ILE A 143 31.14 14.84 68.22
C ILE A 143 31.38 13.84 69.37
N PRO A 144 32.58 13.77 69.96
CA PRO A 144 32.86 12.84 71.04
C PRO A 144 32.02 13.18 72.29
N GLY A 145 31.16 12.26 72.74
CA GLY A 145 30.47 12.35 74.05
C GLY A 145 28.93 12.46 74.04
N LEU A 146 28.26 12.40 72.88
CA LEU A 146 26.79 12.32 72.81
C LEU A 146 26.38 11.05 72.03
N PRO A 147 25.45 10.22 72.56
CA PRO A 147 24.98 9.03 71.84
C PRO A 147 24.14 9.45 70.64
N GLY A 148 24.35 8.77 69.51
CA GLY A 148 23.52 8.85 68.31
C GLY A 148 22.20 8.10 68.44
#